data_AF-A0A9P7K0J6-F1
#
_entry.id   AF-A0A9P7K0J6-F1
#
_cell.length_a   1.000
_cell.length_b   1.000
_cell.length_c   1.000
_cell.angle_alpha   90.00
_cell.angle_beta   90.00
_cell.angle_gamma   90.00
#
_symmetry.space_group_name_H-M   'P 1'
#
loop_
_entity.id
_entity.type
_entity.pdbx_description
1 polymer ?
#
loop_
_entity_poly.entity_id
_entity_poly.type
_entity_poly.pdbx_seq_one_letter_code
_entity_poly.pdbx_strand_id
1 'polypeptide(L)'
;RTHVHLVLKPRAQPLHMFRTKAELLGAIRDIIKIQKIAVEEKGILHRNCSLNNSMIEDDGEGPHGTLIDWEFAVYIDQGQKYARGGTHASNSHAIPACLIIHRYEDDLESVFYVFIWICIGYRGP
;
A
#
# COMPACT_ATOMS: atom_id res chain seq x y z
N ARG A 1 -21.07 -25.59 -6.55
CA ARG A 1 -20.22 -24.39 -6.36
C ARG A 1 -19.61 -24.06 -7.70
N THR A 2 -19.90 -22.87 -8.24
CA THR A 2 -19.34 -22.41 -9.53
C THR A 2 -18.25 -21.42 -9.20
N HIS A 3 -17.00 -21.75 -9.54
CA HIS A 3 -15.89 -20.80 -9.44
C HIS A 3 -15.84 -20.00 -10.74
N VAL A 4 -15.93 -18.68 -10.63
CA VAL A 4 -15.77 -17.76 -11.76
C VAL A 4 -14.38 -17.15 -11.63
N HIS A 5 -13.58 -17.25 -12.69
CA HIS A 5 -12.28 -16.58 -12.79
C HIS A 5 -12.40 -15.42 -13.75
N LEU A 6 -12.07 -14.21 -13.28
CA LEU A 6 -12.02 -13.01 -14.09
C LEU A 6 -10.57 -12.84 -14.60
N VAL A 7 -10.38 -12.90 -15.90
CA VAL A 7 -9.07 -12.64 -16.53
C VAL A 7 -9.07 -11.21 -17.06
N LEU A 8 -8.25 -10.34 -16.48
CA LEU A 8 -8.10 -8.94 -16.86
C LEU A 8 -6.69 -8.67 -17.39
N LYS A 9 -6.57 -7.68 -18.29
CA LYS A 9 -5.27 -7.13 -18.66
C LYS A 9 -4.69 -6.38 -17.45
N PRO A 10 -3.43 -6.64 -17.04
CA PRO A 10 -2.82 -5.92 -15.93
C PRO A 10 -2.70 -4.42 -16.29
N ARG A 11 -3.30 -3.58 -15.44
CA ARG A 11 -3.29 -2.11 -15.58
C ARG A 11 -1.99 -1.49 -15.07
N ALA A 12 -1.32 -2.14 -14.13
CA ALA A 12 -0.07 -1.71 -13.54
C ALA A 12 0.91 -2.90 -13.44
N GLN A 13 2.21 -2.60 -13.36
CA GLN A 13 3.28 -3.58 -13.15
C GLN A 13 3.83 -3.48 -11.72
N PRO A 14 4.37 -4.57 -11.16
CA PRO A 14 5.03 -4.50 -9.84
C PRO A 14 6.18 -3.48 -9.83
N LEU A 15 6.37 -2.78 -8.70
CA LEU A 15 7.40 -1.74 -8.57
C LEU A 15 8.81 -2.23 -8.91
N HIS A 16 9.12 -3.50 -8.63
CA HIS A 16 10.41 -4.11 -8.93
C HIS A 16 10.70 -4.33 -10.43
N MET A 17 9.71 -4.10 -11.31
CA MET A 17 9.85 -4.19 -12.78
C MET A 17 10.22 -2.84 -13.42
N PHE A 18 10.68 -1.88 -12.62
CA PHE A 18 11.07 -0.54 -13.07
C PHE A 18 12.11 -0.57 -14.21
N ARG A 19 11.92 0.29 -15.20
CA ARG A 19 12.79 0.38 -16.40
C ARG A 19 14.04 1.21 -16.19
N THR A 20 13.98 2.21 -15.30
CA THR A 20 15.11 3.12 -15.02
C THR A 20 15.12 3.51 -13.56
N LYS A 21 16.29 3.91 -13.04
CA LYS A 21 16.40 4.40 -11.66
C LYS A 21 15.53 5.65 -11.43
N ALA A 22 15.36 6.49 -12.46
CA ALA A 22 14.47 7.65 -12.42
C ALA A 22 13.00 7.23 -12.28
N GLU A 23 12.59 6.17 -12.98
CA GLU A 23 11.25 5.60 -12.87
C GLU A 23 10.99 5.05 -11.46
N LEU A 24 11.94 4.30 -10.88
CA LEU A 24 11.82 3.81 -9.50
C LEU A 24 11.65 4.96 -8.50
N LEU A 25 12.52 5.97 -8.56
CA LEU A 25 12.46 7.12 -7.65
C LEU A 25 11.18 7.95 -7.86
N GLY A 26 10.73 8.10 -9.11
CA GLY A 26 9.47 8.73 -9.45
C GLY A 26 8.28 7.99 -8.85
N ALA A 27 8.25 6.66 -9.01
CA ALA A 27 7.19 5.81 -8.48
C ALA A 27 7.13 5.84 -6.94
N ILE A 28 8.29 5.73 -6.25
CA ILE A 28 8.35 5.85 -4.79
C ILE A 28 7.84 7.22 -4.33
N ARG A 29 8.25 8.30 -5.00
CA ARG A 29 7.77 9.66 -4.71
C ARG A 29 6.25 9.74 -4.83
N ASP A 30 5.68 9.17 -5.88
CA ASP A 30 4.24 9.25 -6.13
C ASP A 30 3.44 8.38 -5.16
N ILE A 31 3.96 7.22 -4.75
CA ILE A 31 3.41 6.41 -3.64
C ILE A 31 3.36 7.22 -2.33
N ILE A 32 4.44 7.92 -1.98
CA ILE A 32 4.48 8.76 -0.77
C ILE A 32 3.42 9.88 -0.86
N LYS A 33 3.25 10.50 -2.03
CA LYS A 33 2.19 11.51 -2.23
C LYS A 33 0.80 10.92 -2.05
N ILE A 34 0.54 9.73 -2.60
CA ILE A 34 -0.75 9.04 -2.46
C ILE A 34 -1.08 8.81 -0.99
N GLN A 35 -0.13 8.31 -0.20
CA GLN A 35 -0.36 8.13 1.23
C GLN A 35 -0.60 9.45 1.96
N LYS A 36 0.18 10.49 1.63
CA LYS A 36 0.01 11.82 2.21
C LYS A 36 -1.39 12.37 1.92
N ILE A 37 -1.86 12.29 0.68
CA ILE A 37 -3.20 12.72 0.27
C ILE A 37 -4.27 11.88 0.99
N ALA A 38 -4.09 10.57 1.07
CA ALA A 38 -5.02 9.68 1.77
C ALA A 38 -5.18 10.08 3.24
N VAL A 39 -4.08 10.42 3.93
CA VAL A 39 -4.10 10.86 5.32
C VAL A 39 -4.66 12.28 5.47
N GLU A 40 -4.13 13.26 4.74
CA GLU A 40 -4.46 14.67 4.93
C GLU A 40 -5.86 15.02 4.42
N GLU A 41 -6.27 14.48 3.27
CA GLU A 41 -7.54 14.84 2.64
C GLU A 41 -8.67 13.88 2.96
N LYS A 42 -8.36 12.59 3.19
CA LYS A 42 -9.37 11.55 3.42
C LYS A 42 -9.35 10.99 4.84
N GLY A 43 -8.32 11.28 5.62
CA GLY A 43 -8.15 10.68 6.95
C GLY A 43 -8.04 9.16 6.88
N ILE A 44 -7.38 8.60 5.86
CA ILE A 44 -7.25 7.15 5.65
C ILE A 44 -5.78 6.73 5.79
N LEU A 45 -5.54 5.68 6.56
CA LEU A 45 -4.27 4.94 6.60
C LEU A 45 -4.37 3.68 5.75
N HIS A 46 -3.29 3.34 5.02
CA HIS A 46 -3.29 2.16 4.16
C HIS A 46 -3.00 0.88 4.93
N ARG A 47 -2.02 0.90 5.84
CA ARG A 47 -1.60 -0.23 6.69
C ARG A 47 -1.06 -1.48 5.99
N ASN A 48 -0.84 -1.44 4.67
CA ASN A 48 -0.33 -2.59 3.92
C ASN A 48 0.58 -2.17 2.76
N CYS A 49 1.49 -1.23 3.05
CA CYS A 49 2.48 -0.74 2.10
C CYS A 49 3.60 -1.77 1.93
N SER A 50 3.38 -2.75 1.07
CA SER A 50 4.34 -3.83 0.78
C SER A 50 4.87 -3.74 -0.64
N LEU A 51 5.94 -4.49 -0.93
CA LEU A 51 6.50 -4.60 -2.28
C LEU A 51 5.47 -5.10 -3.30
N ASN A 52 4.60 -6.04 -2.88
CA ASN A 52 3.58 -6.64 -3.73
C ASN A 52 2.41 -5.71 -4.03
N ASN A 53 2.22 -4.69 -3.19
CA ASN A 53 1.14 -3.71 -3.32
C ASN A 53 1.63 -2.38 -3.92
N SER A 54 2.94 -2.25 -4.11
CA SER A 54 3.57 -1.10 -4.75
C SER A 54 3.67 -1.35 -6.25
N MET A 55 3.05 -0.50 -7.04
CA MET A 55 2.89 -0.71 -8.49
C MET A 55 3.37 0.51 -9.28
N ILE A 56 3.70 0.29 -10.55
CA ILE A 56 3.95 1.31 -11.57
C ILE A 56 2.81 1.21 -12.60
N GLU A 57 2.07 2.29 -12.74
CA GLU A 57 0.99 2.42 -13.71
C GLU A 57 1.42 3.37 -14.83
N ASP A 58 1.08 3.04 -16.08
CA ASP A 58 1.35 3.88 -17.25
C ASP A 58 0.01 4.15 -17.95
N ASP A 59 -0.53 5.34 -17.74
CA ASP A 59 -1.85 5.77 -18.20
C ASP A 59 -1.79 6.69 -19.44
N GLY A 60 -0.62 6.79 -20.07
CA GLY A 60 -0.38 7.64 -21.24
C GLY A 60 0.24 9.00 -20.92
N GLU A 61 0.23 9.45 -19.66
CA GLU A 61 1.01 10.62 -19.21
C GLU A 61 2.43 10.24 -18.75
N GLY A 62 2.70 8.93 -18.67
CA GLY A 62 3.97 8.35 -18.28
C GLY A 62 3.84 7.46 -17.04
N PRO A 63 4.92 6.73 -16.70
CA PRO A 63 4.92 5.82 -15.56
C PRO A 63 4.84 6.60 -14.25
N HIS A 64 3.89 6.26 -13.39
CA HIS A 64 3.76 6.80 -12.04
C HIS A 64 3.51 5.69 -11.02
N GLY A 65 3.88 5.96 -9.77
CA GLY A 65 3.71 5.01 -8.68
C GLY A 65 2.28 5.00 -8.17
N THR A 66 1.76 3.82 -7.87
CA THR A 66 0.44 3.63 -7.28
C THR A 66 0.44 2.54 -6.20
N LEU A 67 -0.57 2.55 -5.34
CA LEU A 67 -0.80 1.54 -4.30
C LEU A 67 -2.12 0.82 -4.57
N ILE A 68 -2.06 -0.50 -4.51
CA ILE A 68 -3.23 -1.38 -4.52
C ILE A 68 -3.48 -1.93 -3.12
N ASP A 69 -4.55 -2.72 -2.97
CA ASP A 69 -4.82 -3.49 -1.75
C ASP A 69 -5.13 -2.63 -0.50
N TRP A 70 -6.11 -1.75 -0.67
CA TRP A 70 -6.65 -0.88 0.39
C TRP A 70 -7.64 -1.60 1.32
N GLU A 71 -7.75 -2.93 1.28
CA GLU A 71 -8.76 -3.66 2.07
C GLU A 71 -8.50 -3.60 3.57
N PHE A 72 -7.24 -3.38 3.98
CA PHE A 72 -6.82 -3.20 5.36
C PHE A 72 -6.81 -1.74 5.82
N ALA A 73 -7.20 -0.81 4.93
CA ALA A 73 -7.18 0.61 5.22
C ALA A 73 -8.21 0.97 6.30
N VAL A 74 -7.89 1.98 7.11
CA VAL A 74 -8.76 2.46 8.20
C VAL A 74 -8.85 3.97 8.21
N TYR A 75 -9.98 4.49 8.69
CA TYR A 75 -10.13 5.91 8.99
C TYR A 75 -9.39 6.28 10.28
N ILE A 76 -8.77 7.45 10.29
CA ILE A 76 -8.15 8.08 11.45
C ILE A 76 -9.27 8.71 12.28
N ASP A 77 -9.57 8.14 13.45
CA ASP A 77 -10.50 8.75 14.39
C ASP A 77 -9.85 9.93 15.12
N GLN A 78 -10.62 10.98 15.39
CA GLN A 78 -10.17 12.28 15.93
C GLN A 78 -9.54 12.18 17.34
N GLY A 79 -9.59 11.01 17.98
CA GLY A 79 -9.01 10.74 19.30
C GLY A 79 -7.69 9.96 19.32
N GLN A 80 -6.96 9.80 18.21
CA GLN A 80 -5.76 8.93 18.09
C GLN A 80 -6.02 7.45 18.46
N LYS A 81 -7.29 7.04 18.60
CA LYS A 81 -7.67 5.64 18.77
C LYS A 81 -7.92 5.06 17.38
N TYR A 82 -6.85 4.60 16.74
CA TYR A 82 -6.94 3.85 15.49
C TYR A 82 -7.77 2.58 15.72
N ALA A 83 -9.07 2.66 15.46
CA ALA A 83 -10.02 1.63 15.79
C ALA A 83 -10.27 0.70 14.60
N ARG A 84 -9.82 -0.55 14.79
CA ARG A 84 -10.50 -1.78 14.38
C ARG A 84 -10.72 -1.98 12.88
N GLY A 85 -9.63 -2.37 12.20
CA GLY A 85 -9.76 -3.14 10.96
C GLY A 85 -10.17 -4.58 11.30
N GLY A 86 -11.35 -5.00 10.86
CA GLY A 86 -11.80 -6.39 10.97
C GLY A 86 -13.31 -6.50 11.14
N THR A 87 -13.94 -7.15 10.15
CA THR A 87 -15.33 -7.61 10.08
C THR A 87 -15.93 -7.93 11.45
N HIS A 88 -17.17 -7.50 11.69
CA HIS A 88 -17.99 -7.94 12.81
C HIS A 88 -18.01 -9.47 12.90
N ALA A 89 -17.17 -10.04 13.78
CA ALA A 89 -17.35 -11.39 14.28
C ALA A 89 -17.93 -11.29 15.68
N SER A 90 -19.23 -11.56 15.77
CA SER A 90 -19.92 -11.83 17.01
C SER A 90 -19.27 -13.02 17.72
N ASN A 91 -19.08 -12.86 19.03
CA ASN A 91 -19.01 -13.91 20.05
C ASN A 91 -17.88 -14.96 19.89
N SER A 92 -16.77 -14.73 20.59
CA SER A 92 -16.10 -15.68 21.52
C SER A 92 -14.62 -15.36 21.63
N HIS A 93 -14.15 -15.15 22.86
CA HIS A 93 -12.77 -15.32 23.38
C HIS A 93 -11.56 -15.19 22.44
N ALA A 94 -11.56 -14.23 21.52
CA ALA A 94 -10.40 -13.93 20.68
C ALA A 94 -9.56 -12.84 21.34
N ILE A 95 -8.30 -13.16 21.61
CA ILE A 95 -7.22 -12.21 21.93
C ILE A 95 -7.38 -11.01 20.98
N PRO A 96 -7.39 -9.74 21.46
CA PRO A 96 -7.54 -8.61 20.58
C PRO A 96 -6.40 -8.64 19.57
N ALA A 97 -6.74 -8.95 18.32
CA ALA A 97 -5.80 -8.92 17.22
C ALA A 97 -5.27 -7.50 17.11
N CYS A 98 -4.05 -7.33 17.60
CA CYS A 98 -3.19 -6.16 17.53
C CYS A 98 -3.57 -4.95 18.42
N LEU A 99 -2.87 -4.84 19.56
CA LEU A 99 -2.68 -3.61 20.34
C LEU A 99 -1.70 -2.62 19.68
N ILE A 100 -1.17 -2.94 18.49
CA ILE A 100 -0.22 -2.07 17.81
C ILE A 100 -1.01 -1.00 17.06
N ILE A 101 -0.86 0.22 17.54
CA ILE A 101 -1.34 1.43 16.89
C ILE A 101 -0.49 1.64 15.63
N HIS A 102 -1.11 1.46 14.46
CA HIS A 102 -0.49 1.76 13.17
C HIS A 102 -0.73 3.22 12.81
N ARG A 103 0.34 3.92 12.45
CA ARG A 103 0.35 5.35 12.14
C ARG A 103 0.83 5.57 10.71
N TYR A 104 0.72 6.82 10.27
CA TYR A 104 1.22 7.23 8.96
C TYR A 104 2.73 7.01 8.84
N GLU A 105 3.48 7.20 9.92
CA GLU A 105 4.93 6.96 9.93
C GLU A 105 5.27 5.49 9.68
N ASP A 106 4.42 4.56 10.11
CA ASP A 106 4.63 3.13 9.92
C ASP A 106 4.39 2.73 8.44
N ASP A 107 3.44 3.37 7.74
CA ASP A 107 3.26 3.23 6.28
C ASP A 107 4.46 3.82 5.51
N LEU A 108 5.00 4.96 5.95
CA LEU A 108 6.20 5.55 5.36
C LEU A 108 7.46 4.71 5.57
N GLU A 109 7.65 4.18 6.78
CA GLU A 109 8.74 3.26 7.10
C GLU A 109 8.65 2.00 6.22
N SER A 110 7.45 1.49 5.99
CA SER A 110 7.23 0.35 5.10
C SER A 110 7.65 0.65 3.65
N VAL A 111 7.32 1.83 3.10
CA VAL A 111 7.80 2.26 1.77
C VAL A 111 9.31 2.40 1.72
N PHE A 112 9.92 2.91 2.79
CA PHE A 112 11.38 3.00 2.89
C PHE A 112 12.04 1.62 2.83
N TYR A 113 11.51 0.62 3.54
CA TYR A 113 12.00 -0.74 3.45
C TYR A 113 11.74 -1.38 2.08
N VAL A 114 10.61 -1.10 1.43
CA VAL A 114 10.36 -1.52 0.04
C VAL A 114 11.45 -0.98 -0.88
N PHE A 115 11.81 0.30 -0.76
CA PHE A 115 12.89 0.90 -1.54
C PHE A 115 14.25 0.22 -1.28
N ILE A 116 14.62 0.03 0.00
CA ILE A 116 15.86 -0.68 0.35
C ILE A 116 15.86 -2.09 -0.23
N TRP A 117 14.76 -2.83 -0.09
CA TRP A 117 14.62 -4.19 -0.56
C TRP A 117 14.82 -4.28 -2.08
N ILE A 118 14.29 -3.32 -2.84
CA ILE A 118 14.54 -3.21 -4.27
C ILE A 118 16.03 -2.99 -4.56
N CYS A 119 16.67 -2.05 -3.85
CA CYS A 119 18.08 -1.72 -4.06
C CYS A 119 19.04 -2.89 -3.79
N ILE A 120 18.73 -3.76 -2.83
CA ILE A 120 19.60 -4.89 -2.45
C ILE A 120 19.21 -6.20 -3.12
N GLY A 121 17.91 -6.41 -3.41
CA GLY A 121 17.35 -7.70 -3.80
C GLY A 121 17.17 -7.87 -5.31
N TYR A 122 17.13 -6.78 -6.08
CA TYR A 122 16.85 -6.84 -7.51
C TYR A 122 18.06 -6.37 -8.31
N ARG A 123 18.35 -7.10 -9.39
CA ARG A 123 19.27 -6.58 -10.42
C ARG A 123 18.60 -5.36 -11.02
N GLY A 124 19.27 -4.22 -10.89
CA GLY A 124 18.79 -2.98 -11.49
C GLY A 124 18.65 -3.11 -13.02
N PRO A 125 17.97 -2.14 -13.65
CA PRO A 125 17.88 -2.06 -15.10
C PRO A 125 19.26 -1.90 -15.75
#